data_AF-A0A3L9ZL98-F1
#
_entry.id   AF-A0A3L9ZL98-F1
#
_cell.length_a   1.000
_cell.length_b   1.000
_cell.length_c   1.000
_cell.angle_alpha   90.00
_cell.angle_beta   90.00
_cell.angle_gamma   90.00
#
_symmetry.space_group_name_H-M   'P 1'
#
loop_
_entity.id
_entity.type
_entity.pdbx_description
1 polymer ?
#
loop_
_entity_poly.entity_id
_entity_poly.type
_entity_poly.pdbx_seq_one_letter_code
_entity_poly.pdbx_strand_id
1 'polypeptide(L)'
;MKKRKIILYSFLLVAYLILAFFITGFGAIFLGFADYSLIIIFGIINMCIAYFYFKIESLRSIFIGFLISSAGLVFSYLLWMPISNFNFADDIIILGIISNAIFQTLSWLLVEKLIVKRNYIKTTALFTSMLLMTVISFNMHDFWKFEKYYNWNKRKVIIIQTTDSKTGQLLIGDSIELSTKRQRLYGLMGDIPIKKTITDANGLSEFEIYLGTDYRGTIWRTKEYLDLFAIIPSEIREKDTIRIKTTANNE
;
A
#
# COMPACT_ATOMS: atom_id res chain seq x y z
N MET A 1 41.28 3.76 21.64
CA MET A 1 40.37 2.91 20.81
C MET A 1 38.87 3.11 21.06
N LYS A 2 38.38 3.15 22.32
CA LYS A 2 36.94 3.30 22.61
C LYS A 2 36.30 4.59 22.05
N LYS A 3 36.95 5.77 22.16
CA LYS A 3 36.42 7.04 21.63
C LYS A 3 36.24 7.07 20.11
N ARG A 4 37.20 6.54 19.34
CA ARG A 4 37.10 6.46 17.86
C ARG A 4 35.94 5.56 17.40
N LYS A 5 35.67 4.46 18.12
CA LYS A 5 34.53 3.58 17.84
C LYS A 5 33.20 4.27 18.15
N ILE A 6 33.09 4.99 19.27
CA ILE A 6 31.90 5.75 19.63
C ILE A 6 31.60 6.82 18.57
N ILE A 7 32.60 7.58 18.14
CA ILE A 7 32.44 8.60 17.10
C ILE A 7 31.98 7.98 15.77
N LEU A 8 32.57 6.85 15.37
CA LEU A 8 32.15 6.13 14.16
C LEU A 8 30.70 5.62 14.26
N TYR A 9 30.29 5.10 15.41
CA TYR A 9 28.91 4.63 15.64
C TYR A 9 27.91 5.78 15.68
N SER A 10 28.27 6.91 16.30
CA SER A 10 27.45 8.13 16.27
C SER A 10 27.32 8.67 14.85
N PHE A 11 28.40 8.63 14.05
CA PHE A 11 28.36 9.06 12.66
C PHE A 11 27.49 8.14 11.79
N LEU A 12 27.60 6.82 11.98
CA LEU A 12 26.73 5.84 11.33
C LEU A 12 25.26 6.00 11.74
N LEU A 13 24.99 6.30 13.01
CA LEU A 13 23.64 6.55 13.50
C LEU A 13 23.05 7.84 12.90
N VAL A 14 23.83 8.91 12.83
CA VAL A 14 23.40 10.19 12.21
C VAL A 14 23.18 10.01 10.71
N ALA A 15 24.10 9.32 10.01
CA ALA A 15 23.92 8.98 8.61
C ALA A 15 22.67 8.10 8.40
N TYR A 16 22.41 7.15 9.29
CA TYR A 16 21.20 6.33 9.29
C TYR A 16 19.93 7.15 9.53
N LEU A 17 19.92 8.08 10.48
CA LEU A 17 18.77 8.94 10.76
C LEU A 17 18.47 9.90 9.59
N ILE A 18 19.52 10.42 8.94
CA ILE A 18 19.37 11.26 7.74
C ILE A 18 18.85 10.42 6.57
N LEU A 19 19.43 9.24 6.32
CA LEU A 19 19.00 8.36 5.23
C LEU A 19 17.57 7.85 5.46
N ALA A 20 17.23 7.47 6.70
CA ALA A 20 15.89 7.08 7.09
C ALA A 20 14.93 8.23 6.85
N PHE A 21 15.20 9.43 7.37
CA PHE A 21 14.36 10.61 7.18
C PHE A 21 14.14 10.97 5.70
N PHE A 22 15.19 10.88 4.88
CA PHE A 22 15.06 11.07 3.43
C PHE A 22 14.25 9.95 2.78
N ILE A 23 14.42 8.69 3.17
CA ILE A 23 13.71 7.55 2.56
C ILE A 23 12.25 7.45 3.02
N THR A 24 11.94 7.65 4.31
CA THR A 24 10.54 7.76 4.78
C THR A 24 9.87 9.02 4.27
N GLY A 25 10.59 10.14 4.22
CA GLY A 25 10.11 11.40 3.66
C GLY A 25 9.79 11.26 2.16
N PHE A 26 10.74 10.78 1.36
CA PHE A 26 10.52 10.54 -0.08
C PHE A 26 9.51 9.43 -0.35
N GLY A 27 9.50 8.36 0.46
CA GLY A 27 8.54 7.26 0.35
C GLY A 27 7.10 7.69 0.65
N ALA A 28 6.93 8.61 1.60
CA ALA A 28 5.63 9.22 1.91
C ALA A 28 5.21 10.27 0.86
N ILE A 29 6.15 11.06 0.35
CA ILE A 29 5.85 12.20 -0.55
C ILE A 29 5.66 11.76 -2.01
N PHE A 30 6.40 10.77 -2.52
CA PHE A 30 6.47 10.55 -3.97
C PHE A 30 5.65 9.39 -4.53
N LEU A 31 5.15 8.45 -3.71
CA LEU A 31 4.82 7.14 -4.28
C LEU A 31 3.62 6.38 -3.71
N GLY A 32 3.07 6.74 -2.54
CA GLY A 32 1.95 5.96 -1.97
C GLY A 32 2.31 4.50 -1.65
N PHE A 33 3.57 4.06 -1.81
CA PHE A 33 4.05 2.69 -1.58
C PHE A 33 4.84 2.57 -0.26
N ALA A 34 4.15 2.75 0.88
CA ALA A 34 4.75 2.53 2.21
C ALA A 34 5.42 1.15 2.34
N ASP A 35 4.86 0.13 1.68
CA ASP A 35 5.35 -1.25 1.73
C ASP A 35 6.80 -1.39 1.23
N TYR A 36 7.16 -0.67 0.16
CA TYR A 36 8.52 -0.67 -0.38
C TYR A 36 9.50 0.02 0.57
N SER A 37 9.08 1.14 1.15
CA SER A 37 9.87 1.87 2.13
C SER A 37 10.17 1.00 3.36
N LEU A 38 9.18 0.22 3.81
CA LEU A 38 9.35 -0.70 4.94
C LEU A 38 10.30 -1.84 4.62
N ILE A 39 10.21 -2.46 3.43
CA ILE A 39 11.17 -3.50 3.03
C ILE A 39 12.59 -2.96 2.99
N ILE A 40 12.78 -1.75 2.46
CA ILE A 40 14.11 -1.14 2.35
C ILE A 40 14.66 -0.82 3.75
N ILE A 41 13.86 -0.15 4.60
CA ILE A 41 14.29 0.28 5.93
C ILE A 41 14.61 -0.93 6.81
N PHE A 42 13.66 -1.88 6.93
CA PHE A 42 13.89 -3.09 7.72
C PHE A 42 14.94 -4.01 7.08
N GLY A 43 15.07 -4.03 5.76
CA GLY A 43 16.14 -4.74 5.05
C GLY A 43 17.52 -4.24 5.45
N ILE A 44 17.72 -2.93 5.50
CA ILE A 44 18.97 -2.30 5.94
C ILE A 44 19.24 -2.57 7.43
N ILE A 45 18.24 -2.40 8.29
CA ILE A 45 18.37 -2.71 9.73
C ILE A 45 18.82 -4.16 9.90
N ASN A 46 18.14 -5.09 9.22
CA ASN A 46 18.44 -6.51 9.35
C ASN A 46 19.80 -6.88 8.72
N MET A 47 20.20 -6.25 7.63
CA MET A 47 21.55 -6.38 7.07
C MET A 47 22.61 -5.96 8.09
N CYS A 48 22.43 -4.81 8.75
CA CYS A 48 23.34 -4.31 9.77
C CYS A 48 23.45 -5.29 10.95
N ILE A 49 22.34 -5.85 11.41
CA ILE A 49 22.34 -6.87 12.47
C ILE A 49 23.11 -8.12 12.03
N ALA A 50 22.85 -8.65 10.82
CA ALA A 50 23.56 -9.81 10.28
C ALA A 50 25.08 -9.56 10.19
N TYR A 51 25.47 -8.38 9.70
CA TYR A 51 26.87 -8.03 9.49
C TYR A 51 27.61 -7.76 10.82
N PHE A 52 27.06 -6.90 11.68
CA PHE A 52 27.77 -6.44 12.88
C PHE A 52 27.63 -7.39 14.07
N TYR A 53 26.43 -7.95 14.30
CA TYR A 53 26.18 -8.80 15.46
C TYR A 53 26.58 -10.25 15.19
N PHE A 54 26.12 -10.82 14.08
CA PHE A 54 26.40 -12.22 13.71
C PHE A 54 27.69 -12.41 12.91
N LYS A 55 28.37 -11.32 12.51
CA LYS A 55 29.64 -11.36 11.74
C LYS A 55 29.53 -12.13 10.42
N ILE A 56 28.36 -12.08 9.78
CA ILE A 56 28.13 -12.69 8.47
C ILE A 56 28.81 -11.84 7.40
N GLU A 57 29.36 -12.48 6.36
CA GLU A 57 29.94 -11.80 5.19
C GLU A 57 28.98 -10.78 4.56
N SER A 58 29.51 -9.64 4.10
CA SER A 58 28.71 -8.49 3.63
C SER A 58 27.66 -8.84 2.57
N LEU A 59 28.00 -9.71 1.61
CA LEU A 59 27.05 -10.09 0.56
C LEU A 59 25.91 -10.95 1.11
N ARG A 60 26.24 -11.91 2.01
CA ARG A 60 25.24 -12.77 2.65
C ARG A 60 24.37 -12.00 3.62
N SER A 61 24.91 -11.00 4.32
CA SER A 61 24.14 -10.16 5.25
C SER A 61 23.10 -9.31 4.52
N ILE A 62 23.40 -8.82 3.32
CA ILE A 62 22.42 -8.14 2.45
C ILE A 62 21.25 -9.08 2.16
N PHE A 63 21.53 -10.27 1.62
CA PHE A 63 20.46 -11.21 1.24
C PHE A 63 19.62 -11.65 2.43
N ILE A 64 20.25 -11.91 3.58
CA ILE A 64 19.53 -12.26 4.80
C ILE A 64 18.68 -11.08 5.29
N GLY A 65 19.22 -9.86 5.28
CA GLY A 65 18.51 -8.67 5.74
C GLY A 65 17.22 -8.42 4.97
N PHE A 66 17.32 -8.42 3.63
CA PHE A 66 16.17 -8.24 2.75
C PHE A 66 15.21 -9.44 2.75
N LEU A 67 15.72 -10.66 2.93
CA LEU A 67 14.88 -11.86 3.09
C LEU A 67 14.02 -11.78 4.36
N ILE A 68 14.63 -11.47 5.51
CA ILE A 68 13.91 -11.31 6.79
C ILE A 68 12.86 -10.21 6.66
N SER A 69 13.24 -9.07 6.07
CA SER A 69 12.33 -7.95 5.90
C SER A 69 11.13 -8.28 5.01
N SER A 70 11.38 -8.93 3.86
CA SER A 70 10.32 -9.30 2.91
C SER A 70 9.41 -10.39 3.51
N ALA A 71 10.01 -11.37 4.20
CA ALA A 71 9.26 -12.42 4.87
C ALA A 71 8.41 -11.89 6.02
N GLY A 72 8.98 -11.01 6.86
CA GLY A 72 8.25 -10.34 7.93
C GLY A 72 7.01 -9.61 7.41
N LEU A 73 7.17 -8.87 6.30
CA LEU A 73 6.05 -8.19 5.67
C LEU A 73 5.00 -9.17 5.11
N VAL A 74 5.41 -10.24 4.42
CA VAL A 74 4.50 -11.30 3.93
C VAL A 74 3.70 -11.92 5.09
N PHE A 75 4.36 -12.28 6.19
CA PHE A 75 3.68 -12.87 7.34
C PHE A 75 2.78 -11.88 8.07
N SER A 76 3.15 -10.60 8.15
CA SER A 76 2.26 -9.55 8.63
C SER A 76 1.02 -9.41 7.76
N TYR A 77 1.17 -9.46 6.44
CA TYR A 77 0.04 -9.47 5.51
C TYR A 77 -0.88 -10.68 5.74
N LEU A 78 -0.31 -11.89 5.89
CA LEU A 78 -1.08 -13.12 6.17
C LEU A 78 -1.83 -13.06 7.51
N LEU A 79 -1.20 -12.51 8.56
CA LEU A 79 -1.83 -12.38 9.88
C LEU A 79 -2.88 -11.27 9.91
N TRP A 80 -2.70 -10.25 9.06
CA TRP A 80 -3.63 -9.15 8.94
C TRP A 80 -4.91 -9.52 8.16
N MET A 81 -4.83 -10.45 7.19
CA MET A 81 -6.00 -10.95 6.45
C MET A 81 -7.18 -11.36 7.36
N PRO A 82 -7.01 -12.20 8.40
CA PRO A 82 -8.09 -12.55 9.31
C PRO A 82 -8.42 -11.50 10.38
N ILE A 83 -7.59 -10.46 10.59
CA ILE A 83 -7.79 -9.43 11.65
C ILE A 83 -8.49 -8.18 11.12
N SER A 84 -8.12 -7.70 9.92
CA SER A 84 -8.84 -6.60 9.22
C SER A 84 -10.33 -6.88 9.10
N ASN A 85 -10.61 -8.16 9.14
CA ASN A 85 -11.88 -8.77 9.17
C ASN A 85 -12.77 -8.34 10.40
N PHE A 86 -12.22 -7.86 11.51
CA PHE A 86 -12.99 -7.62 12.74
C PHE A 86 -13.33 -6.13 13.00
N ASN A 87 -13.36 -5.27 11.97
CA ASN A 87 -13.77 -3.85 12.06
C ASN A 87 -12.84 -2.93 12.90
N PHE A 88 -11.59 -3.34 13.14
CA PHE A 88 -10.63 -2.59 13.96
C PHE A 88 -9.71 -1.67 13.14
N ALA A 89 -10.28 -0.70 12.40
CA ALA A 89 -9.54 0.13 11.43
C ALA A 89 -8.26 0.79 11.99
N ASP A 90 -8.26 1.22 13.25
CA ASP A 90 -7.15 1.92 13.88
C ASP A 90 -6.18 0.97 14.64
N ASP A 91 -6.69 -0.05 15.34
CA ASP A 91 -5.86 -1.03 16.04
C ASP A 91 -5.06 -1.94 15.08
N ILE A 92 -5.53 -2.03 13.83
CA ILE A 92 -4.89 -2.75 12.74
C ILE A 92 -3.45 -2.27 12.47
N ILE A 93 -3.18 -0.96 12.54
CA ILE A 93 -1.84 -0.41 12.25
C ILE A 93 -0.87 -0.88 13.34
N ILE A 94 -1.29 -0.79 14.60
CA ILE A 94 -0.52 -1.21 15.76
C ILE A 94 -0.26 -2.71 15.71
N LEU A 95 -1.28 -3.52 15.40
CA LEU A 95 -1.15 -4.98 15.23
C LEU A 95 -0.26 -5.35 14.04
N GLY A 96 -0.30 -4.59 12.94
CA GLY A 96 0.59 -4.76 11.79
C GLY A 96 2.06 -4.51 12.13
N ILE A 97 2.35 -3.47 12.92
CA ILE A 97 3.70 -3.19 13.42
C ILE A 97 4.17 -4.25 14.41
N ILE A 98 3.33 -4.62 15.38
CA ILE A 98 3.66 -5.64 16.40
C ILE A 98 3.94 -6.99 15.75
N SER A 99 3.06 -7.42 14.82
CA SER A 99 3.26 -8.68 14.10
C SER A 99 4.55 -8.69 13.28
N ASN A 100 4.86 -7.59 12.59
CA ASN A 100 6.09 -7.48 11.80
C ASN A 100 7.33 -7.59 12.71
N ALA A 101 7.32 -6.90 13.85
CA ALA A 101 8.39 -6.98 14.84
C ALA A 101 8.58 -8.40 15.39
N ILE A 102 7.48 -9.11 15.69
CA ILE A 102 7.52 -10.51 16.13
C ILE A 102 8.12 -11.40 15.03
N PHE A 103 7.64 -11.29 13.78
CA PHE A 103 8.13 -12.13 12.68
C PHE A 103 9.60 -11.85 12.35
N GLN A 104 10.05 -10.60 12.42
CA GLN A 104 11.46 -10.27 12.28
C GLN A 104 12.30 -10.90 13.39
N THR A 105 11.84 -10.81 14.64
CA THR A 105 12.52 -11.42 15.81
C THR A 105 12.59 -12.95 15.69
N LEU A 106 11.49 -13.61 15.31
CA LEU A 106 11.45 -15.05 15.09
C LEU A 106 12.36 -15.48 13.93
N SER A 107 12.44 -14.67 12.87
CA SER A 107 13.34 -14.93 11.74
C SER A 107 14.80 -14.91 12.19
N TRP A 108 15.18 -14.04 13.11
CA TRP A 108 16.54 -14.03 13.68
C TRP A 108 16.89 -15.31 14.44
N LEU A 109 15.94 -15.86 15.22
CA LEU A 109 16.15 -17.15 15.91
C LEU A 109 16.41 -18.29 14.91
N LEU A 110 15.76 -18.26 13.75
CA LEU A 110 16.00 -19.20 12.66
C LEU A 110 17.35 -18.97 11.98
N VAL A 111 17.71 -17.71 11.69
CA VAL A 111 19.01 -17.36 11.09
C VAL A 111 20.17 -17.81 11.97
N GLU A 112 20.10 -17.56 13.28
CA GLU A 112 21.15 -18.00 14.20
C GLU A 112 21.30 -19.53 14.19
N LYS A 113 20.19 -20.28 14.26
CA LYS A 113 20.21 -21.75 14.31
C LYS A 113 20.59 -22.41 12.97
N LEU A 114 20.12 -21.86 11.85
CA LEU A 114 20.17 -22.53 10.55
C LEU A 114 21.24 -21.98 9.60
N ILE A 115 21.58 -20.70 9.70
CA ILE A 115 22.53 -20.05 8.78
C ILE A 115 23.88 -19.83 9.45
N VAL A 116 23.88 -19.30 10.68
CA VAL A 116 25.12 -18.98 11.40
C VAL A 116 25.78 -20.26 11.94
N LYS A 117 25.02 -21.12 12.62
CA LYS A 117 25.56 -22.38 13.19
C LYS A 117 25.77 -23.48 12.15
N ARG A 118 25.20 -23.32 10.96
CA ARG A 118 25.04 -24.37 9.96
C ARG A 118 25.44 -23.83 8.59
N ASN A 119 26.73 -23.96 8.28
CA ASN A 119 27.38 -23.31 7.14
C ASN A 119 26.97 -23.86 5.75
N TYR A 120 25.98 -24.76 5.68
CA TYR A 120 25.61 -25.45 4.44
C TYR A 120 24.71 -24.64 3.51
N ILE A 121 24.12 -23.53 3.97
CA ILE A 121 23.22 -22.73 3.15
C ILE A 121 24.05 -21.86 2.20
N LYS A 122 24.09 -22.29 0.93
CA LYS A 122 24.79 -21.59 -0.16
C LYS A 122 24.20 -20.19 -0.38
N THR A 123 25.07 -19.22 -0.64
CA THR A 123 24.73 -17.82 -0.93
C THR A 123 23.70 -17.68 -2.06
N THR A 124 23.76 -18.55 -3.08
CA THR A 124 22.79 -18.59 -4.18
C THR A 124 21.38 -18.92 -3.70
N ALA A 125 21.22 -19.85 -2.76
CA ALA A 125 19.91 -20.18 -2.21
C ALA A 125 19.33 -19.01 -1.39
N LEU A 126 20.16 -18.29 -0.64
CA LEU A 126 19.75 -17.07 0.07
C LEU A 126 19.27 -15.98 -0.89
N PHE A 127 20.02 -15.77 -1.98
CA PHE A 127 19.66 -14.81 -3.01
C PHE A 127 18.34 -15.15 -3.69
N THR A 128 18.15 -16.41 -4.13
CA THR A 128 16.91 -16.84 -4.79
C THR A 128 15.70 -16.71 -3.86
N SER A 129 15.84 -17.12 -2.59
CA SER A 129 14.78 -16.97 -1.60
C SER A 129 14.45 -15.50 -1.32
N MET A 130 15.47 -14.63 -1.23
CA MET A 130 15.27 -13.19 -1.06
C MET A 130 14.48 -12.63 -2.25
N LEU A 131 14.90 -12.90 -3.49
CA LEU A 131 14.20 -12.44 -4.69
C LEU A 131 12.74 -12.90 -4.70
N LEU A 132 12.49 -14.19 -4.44
CA LEU A 132 11.14 -14.75 -4.41
C LEU A 132 10.28 -14.04 -3.36
N MET A 133 10.78 -13.89 -2.13
CA MET A 133 10.01 -13.26 -1.05
C MET A 133 9.79 -11.77 -1.29
N THR A 134 10.74 -11.05 -1.89
CA THR A 134 10.56 -9.65 -2.28
C THR A 134 9.48 -9.52 -3.36
N VAL A 135 9.51 -10.37 -4.39
CA VAL A 135 8.47 -10.41 -5.42
C VAL A 135 7.11 -10.71 -4.80
N ILE A 136 6.99 -11.75 -3.96
CA ILE A 136 5.74 -12.08 -3.28
C ILE A 136 5.27 -10.91 -2.43
N SER A 137 6.15 -10.30 -1.64
CA SER A 137 5.79 -9.19 -0.76
C SER A 137 5.28 -7.97 -1.53
N PHE A 138 5.92 -7.64 -2.66
CA PHE A 138 5.48 -6.55 -3.52
C PHE A 138 4.14 -6.86 -4.20
N ASN A 139 3.89 -8.11 -4.57
CA ASN A 139 2.63 -8.53 -5.19
C ASN A 139 1.52 -8.83 -4.17
N MET A 140 1.84 -9.00 -2.88
CA MET A 140 0.82 -9.13 -1.82
C MET A 140 -0.02 -7.87 -1.67
N HIS A 141 0.53 -6.70 -2.04
CA HIS A 141 -0.24 -5.48 -2.21
C HIS A 141 -1.43 -5.67 -3.17
N ASP A 142 -1.25 -6.43 -4.26
CA ASP A 142 -2.30 -6.70 -5.25
C ASP A 142 -3.18 -7.89 -4.86
N PHE A 143 -2.62 -8.87 -4.15
CA PHE A 143 -3.37 -10.06 -3.70
C PHE A 143 -4.47 -9.71 -2.69
N TRP A 144 -4.28 -8.64 -1.90
CA TRP A 144 -5.29 -8.12 -0.98
C TRP A 144 -6.41 -7.32 -1.68
N LYS A 145 -6.66 -7.51 -2.97
CA LYS A 145 -7.92 -7.03 -3.58
C LYS A 145 -9.17 -7.67 -2.95
N PHE A 146 -9.01 -8.61 -2.01
CA PHE A 146 -10.08 -9.42 -1.45
C PHE A 146 -10.17 -9.28 0.08
N GLU A 147 -11.32 -8.81 0.58
CA GLU A 147 -12.42 -9.71 1.01
C GLU A 147 -13.27 -9.21 2.19
N LYS A 148 -12.95 -8.11 2.91
CA LYS A 148 -13.81 -7.76 4.07
C LYS A 148 -14.25 -6.33 4.37
N TYR A 149 -13.78 -5.34 3.62
CA TYR A 149 -14.46 -4.02 3.61
C TYR A 149 -15.51 -3.92 2.49
N TYR A 150 -15.90 -5.07 1.94
CA TYR A 150 -16.20 -5.18 0.54
C TYR A 150 -17.15 -6.37 0.37
N ASN A 151 -18.46 -6.09 0.36
CA ASN A 151 -19.46 -7.11 0.04
C ASN A 151 -19.42 -7.39 -1.47
N TRP A 152 -18.33 -8.01 -1.97
CA TRP A 152 -18.06 -8.18 -3.41
C TRP A 152 -19.07 -9.06 -4.13
N ASN A 153 -19.79 -9.89 -3.38
CA ASN A 153 -20.84 -10.74 -3.92
C ASN A 153 -22.08 -9.94 -4.31
N LYS A 154 -22.24 -8.72 -3.78
CA LYS A 154 -23.32 -7.81 -4.16
C LYS A 154 -22.75 -6.66 -4.96
N ARG A 155 -22.61 -6.93 -6.26
CA ARG A 155 -22.34 -5.92 -7.27
C ARG A 155 -23.65 -5.27 -7.67
N LYS A 156 -23.56 -3.98 -7.98
CA LYS A 156 -24.67 -3.21 -8.49
C LYS A 156 -24.15 -2.33 -9.60
N VAL A 157 -24.89 -2.28 -10.70
CA VAL A 157 -24.67 -1.26 -11.73
C VAL A 157 -25.32 0.02 -11.22
N ILE A 158 -24.52 1.07 -11.06
CA ILE A 158 -25.03 2.42 -10.84
C ILE A 158 -24.87 3.25 -12.10
N ILE A 159 -25.79 4.18 -12.27
CA ILE A 159 -25.72 5.19 -13.32
C ILE A 159 -25.33 6.51 -12.68
N ILE A 160 -24.28 7.14 -13.18
CA ILE A 160 -23.92 8.51 -12.80
C ILE A 160 -24.46 9.43 -13.88
N GLN A 161 -25.39 10.29 -13.50
CA GLN A 161 -25.92 11.35 -14.36
C GLN A 161 -25.25 12.66 -13.98
N THR A 162 -24.59 13.30 -14.95
CA THR A 162 -23.84 14.53 -14.69
C THR A 162 -24.48 15.72 -15.38
N THR A 163 -24.75 16.78 -14.61
CA THR A 163 -25.30 18.03 -15.12
C THR A 163 -24.47 19.23 -14.71
N ASP A 164 -24.49 20.26 -15.56
CA ASP A 164 -23.96 21.56 -15.23
C ASP A 164 -24.83 22.22 -14.14
N SER A 165 -24.21 22.69 -13.06
CA SER A 165 -24.93 23.29 -11.93
C SER A 165 -25.56 24.64 -12.26
N LYS A 166 -25.01 25.38 -13.24
CA LYS A 166 -25.48 26.71 -13.64
C LYS A 166 -26.53 26.63 -14.75
N THR A 167 -26.27 25.86 -15.80
CA THR A 167 -27.17 25.79 -16.97
C THR A 167 -28.20 24.68 -16.85
N GLY A 168 -27.99 23.70 -15.97
CA GLY A 168 -28.83 22.50 -15.85
C GLY A 168 -28.68 21.54 -17.03
N GLN A 169 -27.79 21.82 -17.98
CA GLN A 169 -27.59 21.00 -19.16
C GLN A 169 -26.84 19.70 -18.81
N LEU A 170 -27.15 18.64 -19.55
CA LEU A 170 -26.47 17.35 -19.45
C LEU A 170 -25.06 17.47 -20.02
N LEU A 171 -24.11 16.81 -19.37
CA LEU A 171 -22.71 16.84 -19.80
C LEU A 171 -22.41 15.63 -20.65
N ILE A 172 -22.22 15.86 -21.95
CA ILE A 172 -22.03 14.83 -22.98
C ILE A 172 -20.56 14.82 -23.41
N GLY A 173 -19.95 13.62 -23.47
CA GLY A 173 -18.54 13.47 -23.89
C GLY A 173 -17.51 13.76 -22.80
N ASP A 174 -17.94 14.08 -21.58
CA ASP A 174 -17.06 14.29 -20.43
C ASP A 174 -16.58 12.94 -19.87
N SER A 175 -15.32 12.86 -19.44
CA SER A 175 -14.77 11.63 -18.90
C SER A 175 -15.01 11.54 -17.40
N ILE A 176 -15.51 10.41 -16.93
CA ILE A 176 -15.69 10.14 -15.50
C ILE A 176 -14.81 8.94 -15.11
N GLU A 177 -14.02 9.09 -14.07
CA GLU A 177 -13.29 8.00 -13.44
C GLU A 177 -13.73 7.85 -12.00
N LEU A 178 -14.14 6.63 -11.64
CA LEU A 178 -14.35 6.26 -10.26
C LEU A 178 -13.09 5.62 -9.72
N SER A 179 -12.70 6.04 -8.53
CA SER A 179 -11.69 5.40 -7.69
C SER A 179 -12.31 5.00 -6.35
N THR A 180 -11.70 4.01 -5.71
CA THR A 180 -12.07 3.60 -4.35
C THR A 180 -10.95 3.95 -3.38
N LYS A 181 -11.32 4.35 -2.15
CA LYS A 181 -10.37 4.48 -1.06
C LYS A 181 -9.95 3.11 -0.56
N ARG A 182 -8.65 2.83 -0.61
CA ARG A 182 -8.09 1.60 -0.03
C ARG A 182 -7.18 1.93 1.14
N GLN A 183 -7.45 1.35 2.30
CA GLN A 183 -6.55 1.38 3.45
C GLN A 183 -5.46 0.31 3.26
N ARG A 184 -4.22 0.71 3.00
CA ARG A 184 -3.08 -0.22 3.01
C ARG A 184 -2.80 -0.70 4.46
N LEU A 185 -2.03 -1.78 4.62
CA LEU A 185 -1.65 -2.39 5.92
C LEU A 185 -1.14 -1.37 6.97
N TYR A 186 -0.60 -0.24 6.50
CA TYR A 186 -0.05 0.84 7.34
C TYR A 186 -0.81 2.16 7.24
N GLY A 187 -2.10 2.11 6.92
CA GLY A 187 -3.01 3.26 7.05
C GLY A 187 -2.86 4.36 6.00
N LEU A 188 -1.91 4.26 5.06
CA LEU A 188 -1.86 5.19 3.93
C LEU A 188 -3.00 4.88 2.97
N MET A 189 -4.03 5.72 3.01
CA MET A 189 -5.16 5.68 2.09
C MET A 189 -4.68 6.08 0.70
N GLY A 190 -4.80 5.17 -0.26
CA GLY A 190 -4.58 5.45 -1.68
C GLY A 190 -5.88 5.29 -2.45
N ASP A 191 -6.14 6.21 -3.38
CA ASP A 191 -7.25 6.09 -4.33
C ASP A 191 -6.82 5.14 -5.46
N ILE A 192 -7.57 4.07 -5.69
CA ILE A 192 -7.32 3.10 -6.77
C ILE A 192 -8.37 3.28 -7.86
N PRO A 193 -7.98 3.51 -9.13
CA PRO A 193 -8.92 3.64 -10.22
C PRO A 193 -9.64 2.32 -10.50
N ILE A 194 -10.96 2.39 -10.65
CA ILE A 194 -11.82 1.25 -10.96
C ILE A 194 -12.10 1.19 -12.46
N LYS A 195 -12.61 2.30 -12.99
CA LYS A 195 -12.98 2.43 -14.39
C LYS A 195 -13.00 3.90 -14.76
N LYS A 196 -12.51 4.19 -15.96
CA LYS A 196 -12.68 5.46 -16.63
C LYS A 196 -13.64 5.25 -17.81
N THR A 197 -14.65 6.10 -17.91
CA THR A 197 -15.66 6.07 -18.97
C THR A 197 -15.94 7.48 -19.47
N ILE A 198 -16.75 7.59 -20.51
CA ILE A 198 -17.22 8.84 -21.10
C ILE A 198 -18.74 8.89 -20.97
N THR A 199 -19.30 10.08 -20.72
CA THR A 199 -20.74 10.28 -20.68
C THR A 199 -21.37 10.14 -22.06
N ASP A 200 -22.51 9.44 -22.11
CA ASP A 200 -23.27 9.24 -23.33
C ASP A 200 -24.07 10.49 -23.76
N ALA A 201 -24.88 10.37 -24.82
CA ALA A 201 -25.75 11.43 -25.31
C ALA A 201 -26.79 11.94 -24.30
N ASN A 202 -27.03 11.20 -23.21
CA ASN A 202 -27.92 11.55 -22.11
C ASN A 202 -27.16 12.02 -20.86
N GLY A 203 -25.85 12.23 -20.96
CA GLY A 203 -25.00 12.62 -19.83
C GLY A 203 -24.84 11.52 -18.77
N LEU A 204 -25.04 10.25 -19.15
CA LEU A 204 -25.01 9.10 -18.27
C LEU A 204 -23.70 8.32 -18.39
N SER A 205 -23.29 7.71 -17.28
CA SER A 205 -22.13 6.82 -17.22
C SER A 205 -22.40 5.64 -16.31
N GLU A 206 -22.20 4.44 -16.83
CA GLU A 206 -22.47 3.19 -16.11
C GLU A 206 -21.21 2.61 -15.47
N PHE A 207 -21.35 2.30 -14.18
CA PHE A 207 -20.31 1.69 -13.36
C PHE A 207 -20.84 0.47 -12.63
N GLU A 208 -20.14 -0.65 -12.76
CA GLU A 208 -20.34 -1.81 -11.90
C GLU A 208 -19.50 -1.61 -10.64
N ILE A 209 -20.18 -1.47 -9.49
CA ILE A 209 -19.55 -1.17 -8.22
C ILE A 209 -20.06 -2.10 -7.10
N TYR A 210 -19.39 -2.05 -5.96
CA TYR A 210 -19.70 -2.83 -4.78
C TYR A 210 -20.48 -1.99 -3.77
N LEU A 211 -21.52 -2.58 -3.17
CA LEU A 211 -22.44 -1.87 -2.28
C LEU A 211 -21.83 -1.38 -0.95
N GLY A 212 -20.64 -1.86 -0.58
CA GLY A 212 -20.04 -1.65 0.75
C GLY A 212 -18.94 -0.60 0.80
N THR A 213 -18.73 0.15 -0.29
CA THR A 213 -17.48 0.88 -0.52
C THR A 213 -17.73 2.37 -0.73
N ASP A 214 -16.85 3.19 -0.17
CA ASP A 214 -16.77 4.62 -0.47
C ASP A 214 -16.06 4.82 -1.81
N TYR A 215 -16.72 5.53 -2.73
CA TYR A 215 -16.13 5.88 -4.01
C TYR A 215 -15.84 7.37 -4.09
N ARG A 216 -14.79 7.70 -4.81
CA ARG A 216 -14.49 9.05 -5.28
C ARG A 216 -14.60 9.06 -6.78
N GLY A 217 -15.20 10.10 -7.31
CA GLY A 217 -15.30 10.32 -8.73
C GLY A 217 -14.54 11.55 -9.14
N THR A 218 -13.91 11.46 -10.29
CA THR A 218 -13.24 12.57 -10.96
C THR A 218 -13.90 12.77 -12.32
N ILE A 219 -14.24 14.00 -12.65
CA ILE A 219 -14.81 14.38 -13.94
C ILE A 219 -13.78 15.21 -14.69
N TRP A 220 -13.40 14.79 -15.90
CA TRP A 220 -12.63 15.60 -16.83
C TRP A 220 -13.49 16.10 -17.98
N ARG A 221 -13.55 17.42 -18.12
CA ARG A 221 -14.06 18.07 -19.32
C ARG A 221 -12.89 18.45 -20.22
N THR A 222 -13.02 18.11 -21.51
CA THR A 222 -12.03 18.42 -22.57
C THR A 222 -10.57 18.08 -22.22
N LYS A 223 -10.35 17.13 -21.29
CA LYS A 223 -9.04 16.75 -20.71
C LYS A 223 -8.33 17.83 -19.86
N GLU A 224 -8.97 18.95 -19.55
CA GLU A 224 -8.32 20.09 -18.89
C GLU A 224 -8.95 20.46 -17.54
N TYR A 225 -10.27 20.41 -17.43
CA TYR A 225 -10.96 20.76 -16.19
C TYR A 225 -11.24 19.52 -15.33
N LEU A 226 -11.06 19.63 -14.01
CA LEU A 226 -11.23 18.55 -13.04
C LEU A 226 -12.26 18.92 -11.97
N ASP A 227 -13.33 18.13 -11.85
CA ASP A 227 -14.24 18.15 -10.69
C ASP A 227 -14.14 16.86 -9.88
N LEU A 228 -14.38 16.95 -8.57
CA LEU A 228 -14.29 15.84 -7.63
C LEU A 228 -15.62 15.66 -6.90
N PHE A 229 -16.08 14.42 -6.82
CA PHE A 229 -17.26 14.05 -6.05
C PHE A 229 -17.01 12.79 -5.22
N ALA A 230 -17.83 12.59 -4.20
CA ALA A 230 -17.82 11.39 -3.38
C ALA A 230 -19.17 10.69 -3.47
N ILE A 231 -19.14 9.35 -3.48
CA ILE A 231 -20.33 8.51 -3.39
C ILE A 231 -20.18 7.64 -2.15
N ILE A 232 -21.15 7.73 -1.25
CA ILE A 232 -21.17 6.94 -0.03
C ILE A 232 -21.99 5.64 -0.18
N PRO A 233 -21.76 4.61 0.65
CA PRO A 233 -22.35 3.29 0.48
C PRO A 233 -23.87 3.27 0.69
N SER A 234 -24.44 4.22 1.43
CA SER A 234 -25.90 4.36 1.58
C SER A 234 -26.56 4.77 0.27
N GLU A 235 -25.98 5.73 -0.46
CA GLU A 235 -26.50 6.18 -1.75
C GLU A 235 -26.50 5.08 -2.79
N ILE A 236 -25.45 4.26 -2.81
CA ILE A 236 -25.34 3.12 -3.73
C ILE A 236 -26.40 2.06 -3.42
N ARG A 237 -26.69 1.84 -2.13
CA ARG A 237 -27.72 0.87 -1.71
C ARG A 237 -29.12 1.34 -2.07
N GLU A 238 -29.41 2.62 -1.87
CA GLU A 238 -30.74 3.20 -2.03
C GLU A 238 -31.08 3.62 -3.46
N LYS A 239 -30.08 4.01 -4.26
CA LYS A 239 -30.29 4.63 -5.58
C LYS A 239 -29.64 3.81 -6.68
N ASP A 240 -30.33 3.68 -7.80
CA ASP A 240 -29.77 3.11 -9.04
C ASP A 240 -29.09 4.19 -9.89
N THR A 241 -29.48 5.45 -9.68
CA THR A 241 -28.91 6.61 -10.37
C THR A 241 -28.47 7.66 -9.36
N ILE A 242 -27.21 8.09 -9.49
CA ILE A 242 -26.60 9.14 -8.69
C ILE A 242 -26.46 10.37 -9.57
N ARG A 243 -27.04 11.48 -9.14
CA ARG A 243 -27.00 12.75 -9.87
C ARG A 243 -25.90 13.62 -9.30
N ILE A 244 -24.93 13.97 -10.15
CA ILE A 244 -23.83 14.86 -9.81
C ILE A 244 -24.04 16.19 -10.53
N LYS A 245 -24.02 17.28 -9.77
CA LYS A 245 -24.00 18.63 -10.31
C LYS A 245 -22.57 19.14 -10.24
N THR A 246 -22.02 19.59 -11.36
CA THR A 246 -20.67 20.13 -11.44
C THR A 246 -20.69 21.60 -11.81
N THR A 247 -19.77 22.37 -11.22
CA THR A 247 -19.58 23.80 -11.49
C THR A 247 -18.62 24.08 -12.65
N ALA A 248 -18.28 23.07 -13.46
CA ALA A 248 -17.24 23.06 -14.50
C ALA A 248 -17.29 24.12 -15.62
N ASN A 249 -18.18 25.10 -15.53
CA ASN A 249 -18.22 26.26 -16.41
C ASN A 249 -17.85 27.53 -15.62
N ASN A 250 -16.55 27.83 -15.58
CA ASN A 250 -16.06 29.18 -15.33
C ASN A 250 -15.14 29.58 -16.49
N GLU A 251 -15.77 29.93 -17.62
CA GLU A 251 -15.42 31.17 -18.32
C GLU A 251 -16.48 32.21 -17.98
#